data_AF-A0A6A4IPT4-F1
#
_entry.id   AF-A0A6A4IPT4-F1
#
_cell.length_a   1.000
_cell.length_b   1.000
_cell.length_c   1.000
_cell.angle_alpha   90.00
_cell.angle_beta   90.00
_cell.angle_gamma   90.00
#
_symmetry.space_group_name_H-M   'P 1'
#
loop_
_entity.id
_entity.type
_entity.pdbx_description
1 polymer ?
#
loop_
_entity_poly.entity_id
_entity_poly.type
_entity_poly.pdbx_seq_one_letter_code
_entity_poly.pdbx_strand_id
1 'polypeptide(L)'
;MRAQIAASVFGLLITSCDSFLTRHKELEYVWNSSLNFKRPTFVRSLFILARYLAFSIHIASIALTSIWTVRFRNHQRPTEEVCMTWQIFQAATCYSMLLILELIMSVRVFALYEQSLKMGAFLSMMLTGKMAGSIYMTWNGVDNPQFTFTDNCISTMSVGERPNGNPVMLFIIGEIATHLVIQGLAWKRTYWDLRRYTFARPPLFSILNRDNLKVFAAISVGMVSIGVSAGRNAVPVMFIYPFFISLVSAAGCRAILNLQGLDMTTGETPSSEQNKEVFTTINGISTWDITTSPAPDTRTRLEGISS
;
A
#
# COMPACT_ATOMS: atom_id res chain seq x y z
N MET A 1 -2.72 11.14 -28.34
CA MET A 1 -2.24 12.21 -27.43
C MET A 1 -3.35 13.07 -26.84
N ARG A 2 -4.22 13.76 -27.62
CA ARG A 2 -5.26 14.65 -27.04
C ARG A 2 -6.18 13.97 -26.02
N ALA A 3 -6.65 12.75 -26.31
CA ALA A 3 -7.48 11.96 -25.39
C ALA A 3 -6.76 11.62 -24.06
N GLN A 4 -5.45 11.42 -24.12
CA GLN A 4 -4.63 11.11 -22.94
C GLN A 4 -4.44 12.34 -22.05
N ILE A 5 -4.23 13.52 -22.64
CA ILE A 5 -4.21 14.78 -21.88
C ILE A 5 -5.56 14.97 -21.18
N ALA A 6 -6.68 14.79 -21.89
CA ALA A 6 -8.00 14.87 -21.30
C ALA A 6 -8.20 13.87 -20.16
N ALA A 7 -7.74 12.62 -20.33
CA ALA A 7 -7.80 11.59 -19.30
C ALA A 7 -6.95 11.93 -18.06
N SER A 8 -5.72 12.43 -18.25
CA SER A 8 -4.85 12.84 -17.14
C SER A 8 -5.38 14.07 -16.42
N VAL A 9 -5.95 15.05 -17.14
CA VAL A 9 -6.64 16.20 -16.54
C VAL A 9 -7.85 15.72 -15.73
N PHE A 10 -8.63 14.79 -16.26
CA PHE A 10 -9.77 14.22 -15.55
C PHE A 10 -9.34 13.45 -14.30
N GLY A 11 -8.28 12.64 -14.38
CA GLY A 11 -7.67 11.97 -13.23
C GLY A 11 -7.21 12.98 -12.16
N LEU A 12 -6.51 14.04 -12.57
CA LEU A 12 -6.09 15.11 -11.68
C LEU A 12 -7.27 15.78 -10.98
N LEU A 13 -8.35 16.07 -11.72
CA LEU A 13 -9.58 16.65 -11.15
C LEU A 13 -10.23 15.72 -10.12
N ILE A 14 -10.28 14.40 -10.39
CA ILE A 14 -10.78 13.42 -9.43
C ILE A 14 -9.92 13.41 -8.16
N THR A 15 -8.59 13.33 -8.31
CA THR A 15 -7.66 13.33 -7.17
C THR A 15 -7.75 14.64 -6.38
N SER A 16 -7.85 15.79 -7.05
CA SER A 16 -8.07 17.09 -6.42
C SER A 16 -9.40 17.15 -5.67
N CYS A 17 -10.49 16.66 -6.27
CA CYS A 17 -11.81 16.65 -5.65
C CYS A 17 -11.83 15.79 -4.37
N ASP A 18 -11.34 14.55 -4.46
CA ASP A 18 -11.18 13.69 -3.27
C ASP A 18 -10.29 14.37 -2.23
N SER A 19 -9.28 15.11 -2.69
CA SER A 19 -8.39 15.84 -1.81
C SER A 19 -9.06 16.96 -1.03
N PHE A 20 -9.88 17.77 -1.69
CA PHE A 20 -10.65 18.81 -1.02
C PHE A 20 -11.67 18.23 -0.04
N LEU A 21 -12.33 17.12 -0.39
CA LEU A 21 -13.29 16.44 0.49
C LEU A 21 -12.64 15.86 1.75
N THR A 22 -11.39 15.42 1.66
CA THR A 22 -10.65 14.80 2.77
C THR A 22 -9.81 15.81 3.58
N ARG A 23 -9.62 17.03 3.08
CA ARG A 23 -8.75 18.06 3.66
C ARG A 23 -9.04 18.39 5.12
N HIS A 24 -10.31 18.49 5.52
CA HIS A 24 -10.65 18.82 6.91
C HIS A 24 -10.14 17.74 7.87
N LYS A 25 -10.41 16.47 7.54
CA LYS A 25 -9.94 15.33 8.32
C LYS A 25 -8.41 15.26 8.33
N GLU A 26 -7.77 15.54 7.19
CA GLU A 26 -6.31 15.55 7.10
C GLU A 26 -5.66 16.60 8.00
N LEU A 27 -6.22 17.81 7.99
CA LEU A 27 -5.72 18.87 8.86
C LEU A 27 -5.80 18.45 10.32
N GLU A 28 -6.91 17.83 10.72
CA GLU A 28 -7.13 17.35 12.09
C GLU A 28 -6.22 16.18 12.49
N TYR A 29 -6.19 15.10 11.70
CA TYR A 29 -5.48 13.86 12.05
C TYR A 29 -3.98 13.87 11.70
N VAL A 30 -3.61 14.48 10.57
CA VAL A 30 -2.24 14.42 10.05
C VAL A 30 -1.44 15.64 10.49
N TRP A 31 -2.01 16.84 10.37
CA TRP A 31 -1.27 18.08 10.62
C TRP A 31 -1.38 18.61 12.05
N ASN A 32 -2.57 18.54 12.67
CA ASN A 32 -2.78 19.12 13.99
C ASN A 32 -2.18 18.29 15.13
N SER A 33 -1.67 17.10 14.82
CA SER A 33 -0.87 16.27 15.73
C SER A 33 0.56 16.82 15.90
N SER A 34 0.67 18.12 16.15
CA SER A 34 1.88 18.92 16.28
C SER A 34 2.77 18.45 17.45
N LEU A 35 2.17 17.95 18.54
CA LEU A 35 2.92 17.44 19.70
C LEU A 35 3.64 16.10 19.45
N ASN A 36 3.25 15.31 18.45
CA ASN A 36 3.87 14.02 18.11
C ASN A 36 4.71 14.09 16.81
N PHE A 37 5.02 15.29 16.30
CA PHE A 37 5.78 15.47 15.06
C PHE A 37 7.20 14.87 15.10
N LYS A 38 7.75 14.62 16.30
CA LYS A 38 9.10 14.03 16.47
C LYS A 38 9.22 12.55 16.07
N ARG A 39 8.12 11.81 15.89
CA ARG A 39 8.17 10.43 15.38
C ARG A 39 7.36 10.32 14.09
N PRO A 40 8.00 10.34 12.90
CA PRO A 40 7.29 10.06 11.66
C PRO A 40 6.79 8.61 11.73
N THR A 41 5.49 8.44 11.95
CA THR A 41 4.90 7.11 11.91
C THR A 41 4.90 6.64 10.46
N PHE A 42 5.27 5.39 10.23
CA PHE A 42 5.30 4.76 8.91
C PHE A 42 3.99 4.99 8.12
N VAL A 43 2.85 4.98 8.82
CA VAL A 43 1.51 5.24 8.28
C VAL A 43 1.37 6.66 7.71
N ARG A 44 1.91 7.70 8.38
CA ARG A 44 1.89 9.08 7.86
C ARG A 44 2.70 9.22 6.59
N SER A 45 3.86 8.54 6.53
CA SER A 45 4.67 8.51 5.32
C SER A 45 3.91 7.87 4.15
N LEU A 46 3.28 6.71 4.38
CA LEU A 46 2.44 6.06 3.36
C LEU A 46 1.27 6.94 2.90
N PHE A 47 0.65 7.68 3.81
CA PHE A 47 -0.42 8.62 3.49
C PHE A 47 0.04 9.74 2.55
N ILE A 48 1.12 10.43 2.94
CA ILE A 48 1.73 11.51 2.15
C ILE A 48 2.16 10.94 0.79
N LEU A 49 2.85 9.79 0.81
CA LEU A 49 3.32 9.15 -0.41
C LEU A 49 2.16 8.79 -1.36
N ALA A 50 1.11 8.12 -0.88
CA ALA A 50 -0.05 7.75 -1.70
C ALA A 50 -0.72 8.95 -2.38
N ARG A 51 -0.77 10.09 -1.70
CA ARG A 51 -1.46 11.29 -2.16
C ARG A 51 -0.61 12.13 -3.09
N TYR A 52 0.56 12.55 -2.63
CA TYR A 52 1.42 13.46 -3.38
C TYR A 52 2.09 12.77 -4.57
N LEU A 53 2.32 11.45 -4.49
CA LEU A 53 2.81 10.71 -5.65
C LEU A 53 1.77 10.67 -6.78
N ALA A 54 0.48 10.47 -6.47
CA ALA A 54 -0.58 10.50 -7.48
C ALA A 54 -0.66 11.86 -8.19
N PHE A 55 -0.60 12.96 -7.44
CA PHE A 55 -0.50 14.31 -8.02
C PHE A 55 0.72 14.48 -8.91
N SER A 56 1.89 14.04 -8.42
CA SER A 56 3.15 14.11 -9.17
C SER A 56 3.08 13.31 -10.47
N ILE A 57 2.47 12.12 -10.45
CA ILE A 57 2.25 11.27 -11.62
C ILE A 57 1.35 11.97 -12.66
N HIS A 58 0.23 12.54 -12.24
CA HIS A 58 -0.68 13.26 -13.15
C HIS A 58 -0.02 14.49 -13.78
N ILE A 59 0.68 15.29 -12.97
CA ILE A 59 1.41 16.48 -13.46
C ILE A 59 2.51 16.06 -14.44
N ALA A 60 3.32 15.06 -14.08
CA ALA A 60 4.36 14.53 -14.95
C ALA A 60 3.78 13.95 -16.25
N SER A 61 2.66 13.23 -16.18
CA SER A 61 1.95 12.70 -17.35
C SER A 61 1.49 13.81 -18.29
N ILE A 62 0.89 14.88 -17.77
CA ILE A 62 0.45 16.05 -18.55
C ILE A 62 1.66 16.76 -19.17
N ALA A 63 2.71 17.01 -18.38
CA ALA A 63 3.92 17.69 -18.83
C ALA A 63 4.63 16.91 -19.95
N LEU A 64 4.88 15.62 -19.75
CA LEU A 64 5.52 14.75 -20.75
C LEU A 64 4.69 14.65 -22.02
N THR A 65 3.37 14.44 -21.90
CA THR A 65 2.48 14.37 -23.07
C THR A 65 2.45 15.70 -23.83
N SER A 66 2.47 16.84 -23.12
CA SER A 66 2.53 18.17 -23.74
C SER A 66 3.85 18.39 -24.48
N ILE A 67 4.98 18.09 -23.84
CA ILE A 67 6.32 18.21 -24.46
C ILE A 67 6.39 17.39 -25.74
N TRP A 68 5.89 16.15 -25.72
CA TRP A 68 5.88 15.30 -26.90
C TRP A 68 4.90 15.75 -27.97
N THR A 69 3.73 16.26 -27.58
CA THR A 69 2.77 16.82 -28.54
C THR A 69 3.39 17.99 -29.32
N VAL A 70 4.20 18.83 -28.66
CA VAL A 70 4.94 19.92 -29.31
C VAL A 70 6.05 19.37 -30.20
N ARG A 71 6.84 18.41 -29.70
CA ARG A 71 7.99 17.84 -30.42
C ARG A 71 7.58 17.10 -31.70
N PHE A 72 6.45 16.41 -31.70
CA PHE A 72 5.99 15.56 -32.81
C PHE A 72 4.88 16.20 -33.66
N ARG A 73 4.68 17.52 -33.57
CA ARG A 73 3.62 18.23 -34.32
C ARG A 73 3.77 18.11 -35.85
N ASN A 74 4.97 17.88 -36.35
CA ASN A 74 5.30 17.88 -37.79
C ASN A 74 5.14 16.52 -38.48
N HIS A 75 4.18 15.68 -38.07
CA HIS A 75 3.93 14.34 -38.63
C HIS A 75 5.11 13.36 -38.53
N GLN A 76 6.11 13.66 -37.71
CA GLN A 76 7.21 12.73 -37.49
C GLN A 76 6.75 11.66 -36.51
N ARG A 77 6.79 10.39 -36.95
CA ARG A 77 6.47 9.23 -36.11
C ARG A 77 7.36 9.25 -34.85
N PRO A 78 6.83 8.99 -33.64
CA PRO A 78 7.64 8.92 -32.43
C PRO A 78 8.75 7.86 -32.60
N THR A 79 9.95 8.17 -32.13
CA THR A 79 11.03 7.17 -32.09
C THR A 79 10.69 6.06 -31.09
N GLU A 80 11.12 4.84 -31.36
CA GLU A 80 10.85 3.67 -30.51
C GLU A 80 11.35 3.89 -29.07
N GLU A 81 12.48 4.56 -28.90
CA GLU A 81 13.04 4.94 -27.59
C GLU A 81 12.08 5.81 -26.77
N VAL A 82 11.35 6.73 -27.41
CA VAL A 82 10.39 7.60 -26.72
C VAL A 82 9.17 6.80 -26.29
N CYS A 83 8.67 5.91 -27.16
CA CYS A 83 7.57 5.02 -26.82
C CYS A 83 7.94 4.06 -25.69
N MET A 84 9.15 3.49 -25.71
CA MET A 84 9.67 2.63 -24.66
C MET A 84 9.79 3.38 -23.33
N THR A 85 10.38 4.57 -23.35
CA THR A 85 10.50 5.42 -22.15
C THR A 85 9.13 5.78 -21.57
N TRP A 86 8.15 6.07 -22.43
CA TRP A 86 6.77 6.31 -21.99
C TRP A 86 6.15 5.11 -21.29
N GLN A 87 6.28 3.94 -21.91
CA GLN A 87 5.72 2.70 -21.40
C GLN A 87 6.35 2.34 -20.05
N ILE A 88 7.67 2.50 -19.92
CA ILE A 88 8.40 2.31 -18.67
C ILE A 88 7.88 3.29 -17.61
N PHE A 89 7.72 4.57 -17.95
CA PHE A 89 7.17 5.56 -17.01
C PHE A 89 5.77 5.17 -16.52
N GLN A 90 4.85 4.80 -17.41
CA GLN A 90 3.50 4.36 -17.04
C GLN A 90 3.51 3.09 -16.18
N ALA A 91 4.34 2.10 -16.53
CA ALA A 91 4.47 0.87 -15.77
C ALA A 91 5.03 1.13 -14.37
N ALA A 92 6.14 1.88 -14.26
CA ALA A 92 6.80 2.18 -12.99
C ALA A 92 5.88 2.95 -12.03
N THR A 93 5.13 3.93 -12.54
CA THR A 93 4.19 4.72 -11.75
C THR A 93 2.95 3.94 -11.32
N CYS A 94 2.39 3.10 -12.21
CA CYS A 94 1.33 2.15 -11.85
C CYS A 94 1.78 1.22 -10.73
N TYR A 95 2.96 0.64 -10.90
CA TYR A 95 3.56 -0.28 -9.95
C TYR A 95 3.83 0.37 -8.59
N SER A 96 4.36 1.59 -8.59
CA SER A 96 4.62 2.36 -7.36
C SER A 96 3.33 2.59 -6.58
N MET A 97 2.23 2.98 -7.25
CA MET A 97 0.94 3.21 -6.61
C MET A 97 0.33 1.93 -6.06
N LEU A 98 0.41 0.82 -6.82
CA LEU A 98 -0.02 -0.50 -6.36
C LEU A 98 0.75 -0.96 -5.12
N LEU A 99 2.07 -0.81 -5.14
CA LEU A 99 2.93 -1.16 -4.00
C LEU A 99 2.55 -0.36 -2.75
N ILE A 100 2.29 0.94 -2.89
CA ILE A 100 1.86 1.78 -1.77
C ILE A 100 0.52 1.28 -1.20
N LEU A 101 -0.43 0.94 -2.06
CA LEU A 101 -1.72 0.41 -1.62
C LEU A 101 -1.55 -0.93 -0.89
N GLU A 102 -0.74 -1.84 -1.42
CA GLU A 102 -0.45 -3.13 -0.79
C GLU A 102 0.25 -2.95 0.56
N LEU A 103 1.16 -1.98 0.68
CA LEU A 103 1.78 -1.63 1.96
C LEU A 103 0.73 -1.13 2.96
N ILE A 104 -0.17 -0.25 2.55
CA ILE A 104 -1.27 0.25 3.40
C ILE A 104 -2.16 -0.91 3.86
N MET A 105 -2.54 -1.80 2.94
CA MET A 105 -3.37 -2.96 3.26
C MET A 105 -2.62 -3.98 4.13
N SER A 106 -1.33 -4.17 3.92
CA SER A 106 -0.49 -5.05 4.73
C SER A 106 -0.32 -4.53 6.16
N VAL A 107 -0.11 -3.22 6.33
CA VAL A 107 -0.06 -2.58 7.67
C VAL A 107 -1.37 -2.76 8.41
N ARG A 108 -2.50 -2.65 7.71
CA ARG A 108 -3.83 -2.88 8.28
C ARG A 108 -4.01 -4.32 8.75
N VAL A 109 -3.66 -5.29 7.91
CA VAL A 109 -3.71 -6.71 8.29
C VAL A 109 -2.77 -6.96 9.47
N PHE A 110 -1.56 -6.40 9.46
CA PHE A 110 -0.63 -6.54 10.58
C PHE A 110 -1.19 -5.99 11.89
N ALA A 111 -1.83 -4.82 11.86
CA ALA A 111 -2.50 -4.24 13.03
C ALA A 111 -3.68 -5.11 13.52
N LEU A 112 -4.45 -5.68 12.59
CA LEU A 112 -5.60 -6.55 12.90
C LEU A 112 -5.19 -7.88 13.54
N TYR A 113 -3.97 -8.36 13.26
CA TYR A 113 -3.38 -9.57 13.82
C TYR A 113 -2.55 -9.27 15.09
N GLU A 114 -2.93 -8.24 15.85
CA GLU A 114 -2.30 -7.89 17.14
C GLU A 114 -0.77 -7.73 17.02
N GLN A 115 -0.30 -7.21 15.88
CA GLN A 115 1.12 -7.00 15.59
C GLN A 115 1.99 -8.27 15.70
N SER A 116 1.39 -9.44 15.44
CA SER A 116 2.13 -10.71 15.44
C SER A 116 3.27 -10.67 14.43
N LEU A 117 4.52 -10.72 14.91
CA LEU A 117 5.73 -10.69 14.08
C LEU A 117 5.74 -11.79 13.00
N LYS A 118 5.13 -12.95 13.30
CA LYS A 118 5.00 -14.04 12.33
C LYS A 118 4.19 -13.62 11.11
N MET A 119 3.08 -12.91 11.34
CA MET A 119 2.22 -12.41 10.29
C MET A 119 2.91 -11.27 9.51
N GLY A 120 3.59 -10.37 10.22
CA GLY A 120 4.38 -9.30 9.60
C GLY A 120 5.49 -9.85 8.70
N ALA A 121 6.24 -10.85 9.17
CA ALA A 121 7.27 -11.52 8.39
C ALA A 121 6.69 -12.23 7.16
N PHE A 122 5.54 -12.91 7.30
CA PHE A 122 4.85 -13.53 6.17
C PHE A 122 4.44 -12.51 5.09
N LEU A 123 3.81 -11.41 5.48
CA LEU A 123 3.40 -10.33 4.56
C LEU A 123 4.62 -9.68 3.90
N SER A 124 5.67 -9.40 4.66
CA SER A 124 6.93 -8.82 4.16
C SER A 124 7.62 -9.73 3.16
N MET A 125 7.71 -11.04 3.46
CA MET A 125 8.29 -12.04 2.57
C MET A 125 7.50 -12.15 1.26
N MET A 126 6.16 -12.15 1.34
CA MET A 126 5.31 -12.17 0.16
C MET A 126 5.51 -10.94 -0.72
N LEU A 127 5.56 -9.74 -0.12
CA LEU A 127 5.75 -8.49 -0.85
C LEU A 127 7.16 -8.41 -1.47
N THR A 128 8.18 -8.79 -0.71
CA THR A 128 9.57 -8.84 -1.19
C THR A 128 9.74 -9.86 -2.31
N GLY A 129 9.13 -11.04 -2.18
CA GLY A 129 9.10 -12.06 -3.22
C GLY A 129 8.42 -11.57 -4.49
N LYS A 130 7.32 -10.83 -4.37
CA LYS A 130 6.65 -10.17 -5.51
C LYS A 130 7.57 -9.16 -6.20
N MET A 131 8.22 -8.29 -5.43
CA MET A 131 9.17 -7.30 -5.95
C MET A 131 10.35 -7.97 -6.66
N ALA A 132 10.95 -8.97 -6.04
CA ALA A 132 12.07 -9.72 -6.62
C ALA A 132 11.65 -10.43 -7.91
N GLY A 133 10.48 -11.07 -7.93
CA GLY A 133 9.91 -11.69 -9.12
C GLY A 133 9.67 -10.68 -10.24
N SER A 134 9.07 -9.53 -9.93
CA SER A 134 8.84 -8.46 -10.92
C SER A 134 10.15 -7.92 -11.50
N ILE A 135 11.16 -7.69 -10.66
CA ILE A 135 12.49 -7.21 -11.10
C ILE A 135 13.15 -8.25 -12.00
N TYR A 136 13.16 -9.53 -11.58
CA TYR A 136 13.72 -10.63 -12.35
C TYR A 136 13.05 -10.79 -13.73
N MET A 137 11.71 -10.73 -13.77
CA MET A 137 10.96 -10.81 -15.02
C MET A 137 11.22 -9.61 -15.93
N THR A 138 11.36 -8.41 -15.36
CA THR A 138 11.67 -7.20 -16.14
C THR A 138 13.09 -7.29 -16.71
N TRP A 139 14.07 -7.69 -15.89
CA TRP A 139 15.46 -7.84 -16.31
C TRP A 139 15.60 -8.82 -17.48
N ASN A 140 15.05 -10.03 -17.32
CA ASN A 140 15.12 -11.06 -18.36
C ASN A 140 14.26 -10.73 -19.59
N GLY A 141 13.24 -9.90 -19.43
CA GLY A 141 12.38 -9.47 -20.54
C GLY A 141 13.03 -8.43 -21.45
N VAL A 142 13.90 -7.58 -20.90
CA VAL A 142 14.57 -6.49 -21.64
C VAL A 142 15.55 -7.02 -22.68
N ASP A 143 16.20 -8.16 -22.42
CA ASP A 143 17.14 -8.78 -23.36
C ASP A 143 16.46 -9.38 -24.60
N ASN A 144 15.13 -9.36 -24.67
CA ASN A 144 14.37 -9.97 -25.76
C ASN A 144 13.93 -8.90 -26.78
N PRO A 145 14.49 -8.89 -28.02
CA PRO A 145 14.37 -7.77 -28.97
C PRO A 145 13.00 -7.63 -29.68
N GLN A 146 11.90 -8.14 -29.10
CA GLN A 146 10.62 -8.27 -29.81
C GLN A 146 9.58 -7.17 -29.50
N PHE A 147 9.97 -6.05 -28.87
CA PHE A 147 9.04 -4.96 -28.59
C PHE A 147 8.79 -4.11 -29.83
N THR A 148 7.71 -4.44 -30.56
CA THR A 148 7.21 -3.59 -31.65
C THR A 148 6.19 -2.58 -31.09
N PHE A 149 6.34 -1.32 -31.49
CA PHE A 149 5.43 -0.24 -31.09
C PHE A 149 4.60 0.23 -32.29
N THR A 150 3.29 0.37 -32.06
CA THR A 150 2.39 1.04 -33.03
C THR A 150 2.68 2.55 -33.07
N ASP A 151 2.19 3.25 -34.08
CA ASP A 151 2.34 4.72 -34.26
C ASP A 151 1.90 5.56 -33.04
N ASN A 152 1.03 4.99 -32.20
CA ASN A 152 0.52 5.62 -30.99
C ASN A 152 1.29 5.24 -29.71
N CYS A 153 2.54 4.74 -29.85
CA CYS A 153 3.35 4.21 -28.75
C CYS A 153 2.66 3.13 -27.93
N ILE A 154 1.81 2.34 -28.59
CA ILE A 154 1.16 1.19 -27.96
C ILE A 154 2.03 -0.02 -28.23
N SER A 155 2.46 -0.69 -27.17
CA SER A 155 3.19 -1.94 -27.28
C SER A 155 2.25 -3.01 -27.84
N THR A 156 2.46 -3.42 -29.08
CA THR A 156 1.80 -4.60 -29.64
C THR A 156 2.57 -5.83 -29.18
N MET A 157 2.42 -6.18 -27.90
CA MET A 157 2.81 -7.51 -27.48
C MET A 157 1.84 -8.48 -28.15
N SER A 158 2.34 -9.25 -29.12
CA SER A 158 1.57 -10.34 -29.70
C SER A 158 1.36 -11.41 -28.63
N VAL A 159 0.24 -11.28 -27.89
CA VAL A 159 -0.26 -12.32 -26.98
C VAL A 159 -0.55 -13.64 -27.74
N GLY A 160 -0.50 -13.60 -29.08
CA GLY A 160 -1.07 -14.59 -29.97
C GLY A 160 -0.39 -15.95 -30.10
N GLU A 161 0.91 -16.12 -29.84
CA GLU A 161 1.54 -17.40 -30.20
C GLU A 161 1.87 -18.36 -29.04
N ARG A 162 2.08 -17.89 -27.81
CA ARG A 162 2.36 -18.79 -26.67
C ARG A 162 1.79 -18.26 -25.34
N PRO A 163 0.58 -18.69 -24.92
CA PRO A 163 -0.03 -18.26 -23.65
C PRO A 163 0.81 -18.64 -22.43
N ASN A 164 1.56 -19.74 -22.49
CA ASN A 164 2.37 -20.23 -21.38
C ASN A 164 3.73 -19.50 -21.21
N GLY A 165 4.06 -18.55 -22.11
CA GLY A 165 5.36 -17.88 -22.10
C GLY A 165 5.30 -16.36 -21.88
N ASN A 166 4.12 -15.76 -21.69
CA ASN A 166 4.03 -14.31 -21.60
C ASN A 166 4.36 -13.82 -20.17
N PRO A 167 5.48 -13.10 -19.96
CA PRO A 167 5.87 -12.60 -18.64
C PRO A 167 4.85 -11.65 -18.02
N VAL A 168 4.08 -10.93 -18.85
CA VAL A 168 3.04 -9.99 -18.40
C VAL A 168 1.85 -10.71 -17.78
N MET A 169 1.46 -11.86 -18.32
CA MET A 169 0.35 -12.65 -17.74
C MET A 169 0.73 -13.20 -16.37
N LEU A 170 1.95 -13.71 -16.21
CA LEU A 170 2.46 -14.17 -14.91
C LEU A 170 2.49 -13.03 -13.89
N PHE A 171 2.90 -11.85 -14.32
CA PHE A 171 2.87 -10.65 -13.48
C PHE A 171 1.45 -10.29 -13.03
N ILE A 172 0.49 -10.22 -13.96
CA ILE A 172 -0.92 -9.91 -13.64
C ILE A 172 -1.52 -10.97 -12.68
N ILE A 173 -1.26 -12.26 -12.93
CA ILE A 173 -1.73 -13.34 -12.06
C ILE A 173 -1.11 -13.22 -10.67
N GLY A 174 0.20 -12.94 -10.58
CA GLY A 174 0.89 -12.73 -9.32
C GLY A 174 0.33 -11.53 -8.54
N GLU A 175 0.04 -10.43 -9.23
CA GLU A 175 -0.58 -9.24 -8.64
C GLU A 175 -1.98 -9.53 -8.09
N ILE A 176 -2.81 -10.22 -8.87
CA ILE A 176 -4.16 -10.61 -8.43
C ILE A 176 -4.08 -11.59 -7.25
N ALA A 177 -3.18 -12.56 -7.30
CA ALA A 177 -3.00 -13.56 -6.25
C ALA A 177 -2.56 -12.92 -4.93
N THR A 178 -1.55 -12.04 -4.95
CA THR A 178 -1.10 -11.31 -3.76
C THR A 178 -2.20 -10.42 -3.18
N HIS A 179 -2.92 -9.69 -4.03
CA HIS A 179 -4.09 -8.92 -3.64
C HIS A 179 -5.17 -9.79 -2.98
N LEU A 180 -5.50 -10.94 -3.57
CA LEU A 180 -6.48 -11.89 -3.02
C LEU A 180 -6.03 -12.46 -1.67
N VAL A 181 -4.74 -12.74 -1.50
CA VAL A 181 -4.19 -13.25 -0.22
C VAL A 181 -4.31 -12.18 0.86
N ILE A 182 -3.88 -10.94 0.62
CA ILE A 182 -3.98 -9.84 1.60
C ILE A 182 -5.45 -9.60 1.98
N GLN A 183 -6.33 -9.50 0.98
CA GLN A 183 -7.75 -9.25 1.20
C GLN A 183 -8.43 -10.43 1.90
N GLY A 184 -8.07 -11.66 1.53
CA GLY A 184 -8.59 -12.89 2.14
C GLY A 184 -8.19 -13.02 3.60
N LEU A 185 -6.97 -12.62 3.97
CA LEU A 185 -6.51 -12.57 5.36
C LEU A 185 -7.27 -11.52 6.17
N ALA A 186 -7.45 -10.31 5.63
CA ALA A 186 -8.25 -9.26 6.24
C ALA A 186 -9.71 -9.73 6.45
N TRP A 187 -10.29 -10.37 5.43
CA TRP A 187 -11.66 -10.89 5.47
C TRP A 187 -11.81 -12.02 6.47
N LYS A 188 -10.91 -13.00 6.45
CA LYS A 188 -10.92 -14.16 7.36
C LYS A 188 -10.90 -13.70 8.81
N ARG A 189 -10.01 -12.77 9.16
CA ARG A 189 -9.93 -12.24 10.53
C ARG A 189 -11.18 -11.45 10.91
N THR A 190 -11.64 -10.55 10.03
CA THR A 190 -12.87 -9.78 10.25
C THR A 190 -14.09 -10.70 10.46
N TYR A 191 -14.22 -11.75 9.65
CA TYR A 191 -15.31 -12.72 9.78
C TYR A 191 -15.24 -13.51 11.09
N TRP A 192 -14.04 -13.89 11.51
CA TRP A 192 -13.84 -14.63 12.75
C TRP A 192 -14.13 -13.79 14.00
N ASP A 193 -13.69 -12.53 13.97
CA ASP A 193 -14.02 -11.55 15.02
C ASP A 193 -15.53 -11.28 15.04
N LEU A 194 -16.17 -11.07 13.88
CA LEU A 194 -17.62 -10.90 13.80
C LEU A 194 -18.37 -12.09 14.40
N ARG A 195 -17.94 -13.33 14.13
CA ARG A 195 -18.55 -14.55 14.66
C ARG A 195 -18.38 -14.67 16.18
N ARG A 196 -17.23 -14.25 16.73
CA ARG A 196 -17.00 -14.24 18.18
C ARG A 196 -17.83 -13.17 18.90
N TYR A 197 -17.95 -11.98 18.30
CA TYR A 197 -18.60 -10.82 18.92
C TYR A 197 -20.04 -10.61 18.47
N THR A 198 -20.68 -11.59 17.82
CA THR A 198 -22.09 -11.50 17.39
C THR A 198 -23.08 -11.17 18.53
N PHE A 199 -22.68 -11.34 19.80
CA PHE A 199 -23.47 -10.95 20.97
C PHE A 199 -23.15 -9.56 21.56
N ALA A 200 -22.02 -8.94 21.22
CA ALA A 200 -21.62 -7.63 21.70
C ALA A 200 -21.02 -6.83 20.53
N ARG A 201 -21.86 -6.04 19.85
CA ARG A 201 -21.55 -5.29 18.62
C ARG A 201 -20.22 -4.51 18.69
N PRO A 202 -19.38 -4.64 17.65
CA PRO A 202 -18.63 -3.51 17.12
C PRO A 202 -18.95 -3.33 15.62
N PRO A 203 -19.87 -2.42 15.24
CA PRO A 203 -20.32 -2.25 13.86
C PRO A 203 -19.28 -1.59 12.94
N LEU A 204 -18.18 -1.06 13.49
CA LEU A 204 -17.24 -0.21 12.75
C LEU A 204 -16.34 -1.01 11.78
N PHE A 205 -15.89 -2.21 12.16
CA PHE A 205 -15.03 -3.04 11.30
C PHE A 205 -15.74 -3.55 10.04
N SER A 206 -17.04 -3.81 10.12
CA SER A 206 -17.85 -4.26 8.99
C SER A 206 -17.96 -3.16 7.92
N ILE A 207 -18.18 -1.91 8.34
CA ILE A 207 -18.26 -0.76 7.43
C ILE A 207 -16.92 -0.53 6.74
N LEU A 208 -15.83 -0.58 7.51
CA LEU A 208 -14.48 -0.42 6.98
C LEU A 208 -14.12 -1.47 5.94
N ASN A 209 -14.45 -2.74 6.22
CA ASN A 209 -14.14 -3.84 5.32
C ASN A 209 -15.00 -3.80 4.04
N ARG A 210 -16.25 -3.31 4.15
CA ARG A 210 -17.14 -3.13 3.00
C ARG A 210 -16.59 -2.10 2.00
N ASP A 211 -16.05 -0.98 2.50
CA ASP A 211 -15.49 0.06 1.64
C ASP A 211 -14.18 -0.40 0.98
N ASN A 212 -13.34 -1.12 1.73
CA ASN A 212 -12.13 -1.75 1.17
C ASN A 212 -12.47 -2.81 0.11
N LEU A 213 -13.56 -3.56 0.27
CA LEU A 213 -13.99 -4.57 -0.70
C LEU A 213 -14.46 -3.92 -2.02
N LYS A 214 -15.18 -2.79 -1.95
CA LYS A 214 -15.59 -2.04 -3.16
C LYS A 214 -14.39 -1.53 -3.94
N VAL A 215 -13.42 -0.96 -3.21
CA VAL A 215 -12.13 -0.52 -3.80
C VAL A 215 -11.42 -1.69 -4.45
N PHE A 216 -11.29 -2.82 -3.73
CA PHE A 216 -10.64 -4.01 -4.24
C PHE A 216 -11.29 -4.50 -5.52
N ALA A 217 -12.63 -4.62 -5.53
CA ALA A 217 -13.38 -5.02 -6.71
C ALA A 217 -13.15 -4.07 -7.88
N ALA A 218 -13.14 -2.75 -7.64
CA ALA A 218 -12.87 -1.75 -8.66
C ALA A 218 -11.44 -1.89 -9.24
N ILE A 219 -10.44 -2.14 -8.39
CA ILE A 219 -9.04 -2.35 -8.80
C ILE A 219 -8.89 -3.64 -9.59
N SER A 220 -9.48 -4.75 -9.13
CA SER A 220 -9.45 -6.03 -9.86
C SER A 220 -10.11 -5.92 -11.23
N VAL A 221 -11.28 -5.27 -11.30
CA VAL A 221 -11.97 -5.00 -12.58
C VAL A 221 -11.11 -4.11 -13.46
N GLY A 222 -10.47 -3.09 -12.91
CA GLY A 222 -9.52 -2.23 -13.62
C GLY A 222 -8.36 -3.02 -14.23
N MET A 223 -7.68 -3.85 -13.43
CA MET A 223 -6.54 -4.67 -13.87
C MET A 223 -6.93 -5.68 -14.95
N VAL A 224 -8.06 -6.37 -14.77
CA VAL A 224 -8.60 -7.30 -15.78
C VAL A 224 -8.97 -6.55 -17.05
N SER A 225 -9.58 -5.36 -16.94
CA SER A 225 -9.91 -4.53 -18.09
C SER A 225 -8.67 -4.08 -18.86
N ILE A 226 -7.58 -3.72 -18.16
CA ILE A 226 -6.29 -3.39 -18.79
C ILE A 226 -5.74 -4.61 -19.54
N GLY A 227 -5.71 -5.78 -18.88
CA GLY A 227 -5.21 -7.01 -19.49
C GLY A 227 -6.01 -7.44 -20.72
N VAL A 228 -7.34 -7.36 -20.67
CA VAL A 228 -8.22 -7.67 -21.81
C VAL A 228 -8.09 -6.62 -22.91
N SER A 229 -8.00 -5.33 -22.55
CA SER A 229 -7.87 -4.24 -23.53
C SER A 229 -6.55 -4.30 -24.29
N ALA A 230 -5.47 -4.74 -23.62
CA ALA A 230 -4.19 -4.97 -24.27
C ALA A 230 -4.29 -5.99 -25.42
N GLY A 231 -5.26 -6.92 -25.37
CA GLY A 231 -5.49 -7.90 -26.43
C GLY A 231 -6.51 -7.51 -27.50
N ARG A 232 -7.40 -6.53 -27.27
CA ARG A 232 -8.58 -6.31 -28.14
C ARG A 232 -8.73 -4.95 -28.81
N ASN A 233 -8.03 -3.89 -28.38
CA ASN A 233 -7.88 -2.59 -29.04
C ASN A 233 -7.42 -1.56 -27.98
N ALA A 234 -6.58 -0.60 -28.37
CA ALA A 234 -5.76 0.14 -27.42
C ALA A 234 -6.37 1.43 -26.83
N VAL A 235 -7.50 1.90 -27.36
CA VAL A 235 -8.14 3.16 -26.93
C VAL A 235 -8.56 3.18 -25.44
N PRO A 236 -9.08 2.08 -24.83
CA PRO A 236 -9.49 2.10 -23.42
C PRO A 236 -8.33 2.31 -22.45
N VAL A 237 -7.13 1.82 -22.78
CA VAL A 237 -5.98 1.79 -21.85
C VAL A 237 -5.56 3.20 -21.42
N MET A 238 -5.65 4.18 -22.34
CA MET A 238 -5.29 5.58 -22.06
C MET A 238 -6.19 6.23 -21.00
N PHE A 239 -7.46 5.82 -20.89
CA PHE A 239 -8.38 6.35 -19.89
C PHE A 239 -8.32 5.58 -18.57
N ILE A 240 -8.08 4.27 -18.65
CA ILE A 240 -8.05 3.42 -17.47
C ILE A 240 -6.88 3.80 -16.56
N TYR A 241 -5.71 4.12 -17.13
CA TYR A 241 -4.51 4.39 -16.34
C TYR A 241 -4.65 5.60 -15.38
N PRO A 242 -4.99 6.83 -15.82
CA PRO A 242 -5.13 7.96 -14.89
C PRO A 242 -6.27 7.77 -13.89
N PHE A 243 -7.35 7.11 -14.31
CA PHE A 243 -8.46 6.79 -13.44
C PHE A 243 -8.04 5.82 -12.33
N PHE A 244 -7.26 4.80 -12.69
CA PHE A 244 -6.72 3.81 -11.77
C PHE A 244 -5.82 4.45 -10.70
N ILE A 245 -4.87 5.30 -11.11
CA ILE A 245 -3.99 6.04 -10.18
C ILE A 245 -4.81 6.85 -9.18
N SER A 246 -5.87 7.52 -9.67
CA SER A 246 -6.76 8.35 -8.85
C SER A 246 -7.56 7.51 -7.85
N LEU A 247 -8.09 6.37 -8.29
CA LEU A 247 -8.81 5.42 -7.43
C LEU A 247 -7.91 4.84 -6.34
N VAL A 248 -6.71 4.37 -6.70
CA VAL A 248 -5.75 3.80 -5.76
C VAL A 248 -5.34 4.84 -4.71
N SER A 249 -5.10 6.08 -5.13
CA SER A 249 -4.78 7.19 -4.21
C SER A 249 -5.92 7.48 -3.24
N ALA A 250 -7.14 7.66 -3.75
CA ALA A 250 -8.32 7.95 -2.93
C ALA A 250 -8.61 6.80 -1.94
N ALA A 251 -8.50 5.56 -2.42
CA ALA A 251 -8.64 4.37 -1.60
C ALA A 251 -7.61 4.30 -0.48
N GLY A 252 -6.32 4.49 -0.80
CA GLY A 252 -5.24 4.49 0.18
C GLY A 252 -5.40 5.58 1.23
N CYS A 253 -5.81 6.79 0.82
CA CYS A 253 -6.06 7.91 1.73
C CYS A 253 -7.23 7.62 2.69
N ARG A 254 -8.39 7.22 2.16
CA ARG A 254 -9.57 6.85 2.96
C ARG A 254 -9.26 5.67 3.88
N ALA A 255 -8.45 4.74 3.39
CA ALA A 255 -8.01 3.61 4.16
C ALA A 255 -7.28 4.05 5.44
N ILE A 256 -6.30 4.93 5.31
CA ILE A 256 -5.53 5.41 6.46
C ILE A 256 -6.39 6.27 7.39
N LEU A 257 -7.19 7.19 6.84
CA LEU A 257 -8.06 8.07 7.65
C LEU A 257 -9.03 7.26 8.52
N ASN A 258 -9.61 6.19 7.96
CA ASN A 258 -10.50 5.32 8.70
C ASN A 258 -9.79 4.53 9.81
N LEU A 259 -8.50 4.23 9.69
CA LEU A 259 -7.74 3.61 10.78
C LEU A 259 -7.51 4.60 11.92
N GLN A 260 -7.19 5.85 11.58
CA GLN A 260 -6.91 6.89 12.56
C GLN A 260 -8.16 7.26 13.38
N GLY A 261 -9.34 7.27 12.75
CA GLY A 261 -10.60 7.52 13.47
C GLY A 261 -10.94 6.46 14.54
N LEU A 262 -10.46 5.21 14.37
CA LEU A 262 -10.69 4.15 15.36
C LEU A 262 -9.86 4.32 16.63
N ASP A 263 -8.63 4.82 16.48
CA ASP A 263 -7.71 5.04 17.60
C ASP A 263 -8.25 6.11 18.56
N MET A 264 -8.79 7.20 18.01
CA MET A 264 -9.36 8.29 18.82
C MET A 264 -10.62 7.88 19.57
N THR A 265 -11.54 7.16 18.91
CA THR A 265 -12.80 6.75 19.55
C THR A 265 -12.57 5.82 20.74
N THR A 266 -11.48 5.05 20.73
CA THR A 266 -11.14 4.12 21.81
C THR A 266 -10.57 4.84 23.04
N GLY A 267 -9.82 5.94 22.83
CA GLY A 267 -9.20 6.70 23.91
C GLY A 267 -10.13 7.63 24.70
N GLU A 268 -11.28 7.99 24.14
CA GLU A 268 -12.23 8.93 24.76
C GLU A 268 -13.32 8.26 25.60
N THR A 269 -13.29 6.94 25.79
CA THR A 269 -14.12 6.37 26.87
C THR A 269 -13.52 6.89 28.16
N PRO A 270 -14.17 7.83 28.88
CA PRO A 270 -13.65 8.28 30.17
C PRO A 270 -13.76 7.03 31.02
N SER A 271 -12.62 6.43 31.34
CA SER A 271 -12.56 5.52 32.47
C SER A 271 -13.12 6.34 33.62
N SER A 272 -14.37 6.03 33.98
CA SER A 272 -15.00 6.45 35.21
C SER A 272 -13.90 6.46 36.28
N GLU A 273 -13.74 7.62 36.92
CA GLU A 273 -13.01 7.85 38.16
C GLU A 273 -13.54 6.90 39.25
N GLN A 274 -13.30 5.61 39.10
CA GLN A 274 -13.79 4.59 40.01
C GLN A 274 -12.81 3.41 40.04
N ASN A 275 -11.53 3.73 40.19
CA ASN A 275 -10.56 2.99 41.02
C ASN A 275 -9.22 3.73 41.02
N LYS A 276 -9.28 4.97 41.53
CA LYS A 276 -8.11 5.72 41.95
C LYS A 276 -7.86 5.49 43.44
N GLU A 277 -7.98 4.26 43.90
CA GLU A 277 -7.46 3.82 45.19
C GLU A 277 -6.86 2.42 45.00
N VAL A 278 -5.64 2.23 45.51
CA VAL A 278 -4.94 0.93 45.63
C VAL A 278 -4.23 0.39 44.38
N PHE A 279 -3.28 1.13 43.80
CA PHE A 279 -2.06 0.53 43.20
C PHE A 279 -0.88 1.50 43.18
N THR A 280 -0.71 2.27 44.26
CA THR A 280 0.64 2.66 44.68
C THR A 280 1.25 1.45 45.36
N THR A 281 2.24 0.80 44.73
CA THR A 281 3.42 0.13 45.30
C THR A 281 3.80 -1.10 44.46
N ILE A 282 4.43 -0.92 43.29
CA ILE A 282 5.53 -1.81 42.84
C ILE A 282 6.57 -0.92 42.13
N ASN A 283 7.34 -0.19 42.94
CA ASN A 283 8.70 0.16 42.58
C ASN A 283 9.51 -1.13 42.60
N GLY A 284 10.06 -1.57 41.46
CA GLY A 284 11.11 -2.59 41.50
C GLY A 284 11.25 -3.47 40.28
N ILE A 285 11.42 -2.91 39.08
CA ILE A 285 12.11 -3.62 37.97
C ILE A 285 13.03 -2.62 37.27
N SER A 286 14.13 -2.30 37.93
CA SER A 286 15.33 -1.71 37.33
C SER A 286 16.53 -2.48 37.87
N THR A 287 16.71 -3.70 37.36
CA THR A 287 17.90 -4.52 37.64
C THR A 287 18.21 -5.35 36.39
N TRP A 288 18.51 -4.66 35.30
CA TRP A 288 19.33 -5.19 34.22
C TRP A 288 20.71 -4.56 34.36
N ASP A 289 21.45 -4.97 35.38
CA ASP A 289 22.90 -4.86 35.47
C ASP A 289 23.31 -5.44 36.81
N ILE A 290 24.06 -6.55 36.77
CA ILE A 290 25.19 -6.90 37.64
C ILE A 290 25.65 -8.27 37.16
N THR A 291 26.61 -8.20 36.25
CA THR A 291 27.83 -9.00 36.17
C THR A 291 27.92 -10.12 37.22
N THR A 292 27.83 -11.36 36.74
CA THR A 292 28.27 -12.56 37.47
C THR A 292 29.75 -12.45 37.81
N SER A 293 30.07 -12.11 39.05
CA SER A 293 31.39 -12.32 39.66
C SER A 293 31.31 -13.50 40.63
N PRO A 294 32.17 -14.53 40.50
CA PRO A 294 32.18 -15.65 41.43
C PRO A 294 32.84 -15.23 42.75
N ALA A 295 32.15 -15.45 43.87
CA ALA A 295 32.70 -15.25 45.21
C ALA A 295 33.38 -16.53 45.73
N PRO A 296 34.47 -16.42 46.51
CA PRO A 296 35.25 -17.54 46.99
C PRO A 296 34.63 -18.16 48.25
N ASP A 297 34.76 -19.48 48.36
CA ASP A 297 34.42 -20.28 49.54
C ASP A 297 35.31 -19.86 50.73
N THR A 298 34.70 -19.46 51.84
CA THR A 298 35.40 -19.39 53.14
C THR A 298 34.45 -19.86 54.23
N ARG A 299 34.44 -21.17 54.43
CA ARG A 299 33.72 -21.85 55.51
C ARG A 299 34.65 -22.02 56.70
N THR A 300 34.61 -21.06 57.63
CA THR A 300 35.14 -21.24 58.99
C THR A 300 33.98 -21.00 59.94
N ARG A 301 33.41 -22.08 60.49
CA ARG A 301 32.48 -22.00 61.62
C ARG A 301 33.00 -22.89 62.73
N LEU A 302 33.54 -22.21 63.74
CA LEU A 302 33.86 -22.73 65.06
C LEU A 302 32.63 -23.39 65.68
N GLU A 303 32.79 -24.62 66.14
CA GLU A 303 31.93 -25.24 67.15
C GLU A 303 32.43 -24.80 68.53
N GLY A 304 31.54 -24.17 69.29
CA GLY A 304 31.78 -23.70 70.64
C GLY A 304 30.64 -24.16 71.56
N ILE A 305 30.92 -25.24 72.29
CA ILE A 305 30.73 -25.42 73.74
C ILE A 305 29.31 -25.21 74.31
N SER A 306 28.71 -26.32 74.72
CA SER A 306 27.85 -26.38 75.91
C SER A 306 28.01 -27.73 76.61
N SER A 307 28.72 -27.76 77.74
CA SER A 307 28.47 -28.54 78.98
C SER A 307 29.67 -28.44 79.90
#